data_AF-A0A1Z9F8P3-F1
#
_entry.id   AF-A0A1Z9F8P3-F1
#
_cell.length_a   1.000
_cell.length_b   1.000
_cell.length_c   1.000
_cell.angle_alpha   90.00
_cell.angle_beta   90.00
_cell.angle_gamma   90.00
#
_symmetry.space_group_name_H-M   'P 1'
#
loop_
_entity.id
_entity.type
_entity.pdbx_description
1 polymer ?
#
loop_
_entity_poly.entity_id
_entity_poly.type
_entity_poly.pdbx_seq_one_letter_code
_entity_poly.pdbx_strand_id
1 'polypeptide(L)'
;MEENEVLNPSQKSVLEHLGAKFTDRPLFSETLQQELKSELTLRLSKFQSSIPDSDTLYISKFHLNQIMRCECQFIADREKPFEWSVPTVRGLVSHKAIELSVFWRQDIDPLSLVDEALNRCSNGDDTLAKWIHTLSDGDHSQLRSDVNNRVGAFLESWPPLKKEWTPMLEAPVRAEFAEGKIILSGKVDLSLGKPYGNTAGKVLIDFKTGAFYPSHREDLRFYALLESIRLGVPPRMVATYYLDRSDFSIEHVTENVLEAALFRIEDGVERIVNVLFGDAEPKGCSSKWCELCNEENA
;
A
#
# COMPACT_ATOMS: atom_id res chain seq x y z
N MET A 1 -37.69 -1.99 -4.98
CA MET A 1 -37.32 -3.34 -5.45
C MET A 1 -35.81 -3.36 -5.44
N GLU A 2 -35.20 -3.96 -4.42
CA GLU A 2 -33.78 -4.30 -4.50
C GLU A 2 -33.69 -5.41 -5.56
N GLU A 3 -33.16 -5.09 -6.74
CA GLU A 3 -32.73 -6.12 -7.66
C GLU A 3 -31.74 -7.00 -6.89
N ASN A 4 -32.09 -8.28 -6.71
CA ASN A 4 -31.13 -9.27 -6.26
C ASN A 4 -30.08 -9.41 -7.35
N GLU A 5 -29.07 -8.55 -7.29
CA GLU A 5 -27.97 -8.52 -8.22
C GLU A 5 -27.33 -9.91 -8.28
N VAL A 6 -27.38 -10.52 -9.47
CA VAL A 6 -26.90 -11.89 -9.67
C VAL A 6 -25.38 -11.84 -9.73
N LEU A 7 -24.74 -12.02 -8.57
CA LEU A 7 -23.29 -12.04 -8.46
C LEU A 7 -22.69 -13.28 -9.16
N ASN A 8 -21.59 -13.07 -9.88
CA ASN A 8 -20.81 -14.15 -10.47
C ASN A 8 -19.97 -14.88 -9.40
N PRO A 9 -19.33 -16.03 -9.73
CA PRO A 9 -18.54 -16.80 -8.77
C PRO A 9 -17.39 -16.02 -8.12
N SER A 10 -16.66 -15.20 -8.89
CA SER A 10 -15.56 -14.39 -8.35
C SER A 10 -16.06 -13.35 -7.36
N GLN A 11 -17.15 -12.66 -7.68
CA GLN A 11 -17.78 -11.68 -6.80
C GLN A 11 -18.31 -12.30 -5.51
N LYS A 12 -18.88 -13.51 -5.58
CA LYS A 12 -19.28 -14.29 -4.40
C LYS A 12 -18.07 -14.68 -3.55
N SER A 13 -16.98 -15.12 -4.17
CA SER A 13 -15.72 -15.42 -3.47
C SER A 13 -15.19 -14.20 -2.71
N VAL A 14 -15.27 -12.99 -3.27
CA VAL A 14 -14.92 -11.75 -2.55
C VAL A 14 -15.77 -11.58 -1.29
N LEU A 15 -17.08 -11.78 -1.38
CA LEU A 15 -17.97 -11.69 -0.22
C LEU A 15 -17.71 -12.77 0.83
N GLU A 16 -17.37 -13.99 0.40
CA GLU A 16 -17.06 -15.10 1.30
C GLU A 16 -15.77 -14.85 2.09
N HIS A 17 -14.73 -14.34 1.43
CA HIS A 17 -13.44 -14.05 2.06
C HIS A 17 -13.46 -12.78 2.91
N LEU A 18 -14.10 -11.71 2.42
CA LEU A 18 -14.11 -10.40 3.09
C LEU A 18 -15.35 -10.19 3.97
N GLY A 19 -16.31 -11.11 3.98
CA GLY A 19 -17.45 -11.08 4.87
C GLY A 19 -17.07 -11.53 6.28
N ALA A 20 -17.67 -10.92 7.30
CA ALA A 20 -17.63 -11.46 8.66
C ALA A 20 -18.85 -11.01 9.45
N LYS A 21 -19.52 -11.97 10.11
CA LYS A 21 -20.56 -11.66 11.11
C LYS A 21 -19.92 -10.92 12.27
N PHE A 22 -20.71 -10.12 12.98
CA PHE A 22 -20.20 -9.36 14.13
C PHE A 22 -19.61 -10.26 15.22
N THR A 23 -20.23 -11.41 15.46
CA THR A 23 -19.81 -12.40 16.48
C THR A 23 -18.45 -13.04 16.22
N ASP A 24 -17.99 -13.02 14.97
CA ASP A 24 -16.77 -13.70 14.55
C ASP A 24 -15.59 -12.72 14.47
N ARG A 25 -15.82 -11.44 14.80
CA ARG A 25 -14.82 -10.38 14.74
C ARG A 25 -13.96 -10.38 16.01
N PRO A 26 -12.63 -10.22 15.87
CA PRO A 26 -11.76 -10.18 17.04
C PRO A 26 -12.02 -8.92 17.87
N LEU A 27 -12.02 -9.11 19.18
CA LEU A 27 -12.02 -8.05 20.18
C LEU A 27 -10.57 -7.81 20.62
N PHE A 28 -10.11 -6.56 20.55
CA PHE A 28 -8.77 -6.18 20.98
C PHE A 28 -8.81 -5.44 22.32
N SER A 29 -7.70 -5.46 23.06
CA SER A 29 -7.58 -4.72 24.33
C SER A 29 -7.80 -3.21 24.13
N GLU A 30 -8.38 -2.54 25.14
CA GLU A 30 -8.49 -1.08 25.21
C GLU A 30 -7.14 -0.37 25.33
N THR A 31 -6.11 -1.07 25.81
CA THR A 31 -4.76 -0.53 25.98
C THR A 31 -3.86 -0.74 24.77
N LEU A 32 -4.25 -1.58 23.80
CA LEU A 32 -3.38 -2.02 22.70
C LEU A 32 -2.83 -0.85 21.88
N GLN A 33 -3.64 0.18 21.64
CA GLN A 33 -3.19 1.37 20.92
C GLN A 33 -2.02 2.05 21.62
N GLN A 34 -2.16 2.25 22.93
CA GLN A 34 -1.15 2.92 23.74
C GLN A 34 0.10 2.07 23.82
N GLU A 35 -0.04 0.76 24.00
CA GLU A 35 1.08 -0.20 24.02
C GLU A 35 1.89 -0.16 22.72
N LEU A 36 1.23 -0.32 21.56
CA LEU A 36 1.89 -0.28 20.25
C LEU A 36 2.56 1.07 19.99
N LYS A 37 1.88 2.17 20.33
CA LYS A 37 2.43 3.52 20.13
C LYS A 37 3.63 3.78 21.03
N SER A 38 3.53 3.46 22.32
CA SER A 38 4.62 3.64 23.29
C SER A 38 5.83 2.78 22.94
N GLU A 39 5.62 1.53 22.55
CA GLU A 39 6.70 0.63 22.15
C GLU A 39 7.43 1.14 20.90
N LEU A 40 6.69 1.52 19.86
CA LEU A 40 7.31 2.05 18.64
C LEU A 40 7.95 3.42 18.88
N THR A 41 7.37 4.27 19.73
CA THR A 41 8.02 5.53 20.17
C THR A 41 9.36 5.27 20.84
N LEU A 42 9.42 4.33 21.80
CA LEU A 42 10.65 3.98 22.51
C LEU A 42 11.72 3.44 21.55
N ARG A 43 11.33 2.55 20.63
CA ARG A 43 12.25 1.95 19.65
C ARG A 43 12.79 2.96 18.65
N LEU A 44 11.96 3.90 18.20
CA LEU A 44 12.36 4.87 17.18
C LEU A 44 13.05 6.11 17.77
N SER A 45 12.82 6.46 19.05
CA SER A 45 13.47 7.60 19.68
C SER A 45 14.99 7.46 19.77
N LYS A 46 15.51 6.22 19.79
CA LYS A 46 16.95 5.96 19.81
C LYS A 46 17.69 6.48 18.56
N PHE A 47 16.97 6.70 17.45
CA PHE A 47 17.53 7.23 16.20
C PHE A 47 17.42 8.75 16.07
N GLN A 48 16.71 9.43 16.98
CA GLN A 48 16.42 10.86 16.90
C GLN A 48 17.68 11.74 16.83
N SER A 49 18.73 11.34 17.56
CA SER A 49 20.01 12.08 17.58
C SER A 49 20.85 11.87 16.33
N SER A 50 20.64 10.78 15.59
CA SER A 50 21.38 10.47 14.36
C SER A 50 20.83 11.23 13.15
N ILE A 51 19.56 11.63 13.18
CA ILE A 51 18.93 12.38 12.10
C ILE A 51 19.17 13.90 12.32
N PRO A 52 19.79 14.62 11.37
CA PRO A 52 20.01 16.06 11.48
C PRO A 52 18.72 16.84 11.75
N ASP A 53 18.80 17.94 12.50
CA ASP A 53 17.61 18.77 12.82
C ASP A 53 16.98 19.44 11.59
N SER A 54 17.73 19.56 10.49
CA SER A 54 17.22 20.04 9.20
C SER A 54 16.38 19.01 8.45
N ASP A 55 16.45 17.74 8.87
CA ASP A 55 16.00 16.61 8.08
C ASP A 55 14.79 15.93 8.72
N THR A 56 14.01 15.27 7.87
CA THR A 56 12.89 14.43 8.28
C THR A 56 12.91 13.16 7.45
N LEU A 57 12.96 12.03 8.13
CA LEU A 57 12.99 10.72 7.50
C LEU A 57 11.57 10.23 7.21
N TYR A 58 11.17 10.35 5.95
CA TYR A 58 9.91 9.80 5.44
C TYR A 58 10.09 8.35 5.03
N ILE A 59 9.36 7.45 5.68
CA ILE A 59 9.42 6.00 5.45
C ILE A 59 8.07 5.50 5.00
N SER A 60 8.09 4.65 3.98
CA SER A 60 6.92 3.96 3.44
C SER A 60 7.24 2.48 3.31
N LYS A 61 6.23 1.66 3.01
CA LYS A 61 6.42 0.24 2.69
C LYS A 61 7.48 0.00 1.59
N PHE A 62 7.57 0.91 0.61
CA PHE A 62 8.54 0.82 -0.47
C PHE A 62 9.98 0.96 0.04
N HIS A 63 10.25 1.97 0.88
CA HIS A 63 11.55 2.16 1.51
C HIS A 63 11.96 0.95 2.36
N LEU A 64 11.04 0.42 3.17
CA LEU A 64 11.28 -0.78 3.97
C LEU A 64 11.60 -2.00 3.10
N ASN A 65 10.90 -2.18 1.98
CA ASN A 65 11.20 -3.30 1.07
C ASN A 65 12.56 -3.16 0.38
N GLN A 66 12.93 -1.95 -0.03
CA GLN A 66 14.23 -1.70 -0.66
C GLN A 66 15.38 -1.95 0.31
N ILE A 67 15.38 -1.29 1.48
CA ILE A 67 16.47 -1.42 2.46
C ILE A 67 16.62 -2.86 2.95
N MET A 68 15.51 -3.57 3.15
CA MET A 68 15.52 -4.97 3.61
C MET A 68 15.97 -5.94 2.51
N ARG A 69 15.90 -5.54 1.24
CA ARG A 69 16.34 -6.35 0.10
C ARG A 69 17.82 -6.15 -0.18
N CYS A 70 18.30 -4.90 -0.25
CA CYS A 70 19.67 -4.56 -0.59
C CYS A 70 19.96 -3.08 -0.22
N GLU A 71 20.92 -2.85 0.67
CA GLU A 71 21.27 -1.48 1.09
C GLU A 71 22.00 -0.72 -0.02
N CYS A 72 22.85 -1.39 -0.82
CA CYS A 72 23.51 -0.78 -1.97
C CYS A 72 22.50 -0.31 -3.03
N GLN A 73 21.49 -1.12 -3.32
CA GLN A 73 20.41 -0.73 -4.25
C GLN A 73 19.58 0.42 -3.67
N PHE A 74 19.30 0.40 -2.36
CA PHE A 74 18.56 1.49 -1.71
C PHE A 74 19.27 2.83 -1.87
N ILE A 75 20.59 2.88 -1.70
CA ILE A 75 21.38 4.10 -1.93
C ILE A 75 21.39 4.48 -3.41
N ALA A 76 21.69 3.54 -4.29
CA ALA A 76 21.73 3.81 -5.73
C ALA A 76 20.39 4.31 -6.29
N ASP A 77 19.26 3.78 -5.80
CA ASP A 77 17.92 4.24 -6.20
C ASP A 77 17.60 5.64 -5.65
N ARG A 78 18.16 6.01 -4.50
CA ARG A 78 17.95 7.33 -3.87
C ARG A 78 18.76 8.43 -4.53
N GLU A 79 19.96 8.11 -5.02
CA GLU A 79 20.82 9.07 -5.74
C GLU A 79 20.33 9.32 -7.17
N LYS A 80 19.59 8.38 -7.76
CA LYS A 80 18.99 8.54 -9.08
C LYS A 80 17.83 9.53 -9.03
N PRO A 81 17.77 10.50 -9.97
CA PRO A 81 16.58 11.30 -10.16
C PRO A 81 15.35 10.41 -10.41
N PHE A 82 14.23 10.76 -9.79
CA PHE A 82 12.98 10.06 -10.05
C PHE A 82 12.54 10.27 -11.50
N GLU A 83 12.25 9.18 -12.20
CA GLU A 83 11.72 9.19 -13.56
C GLU A 83 10.38 8.48 -13.62
N TRP A 84 9.42 9.11 -14.30
CA TRP A 84 8.15 8.49 -14.60
C TRP A 84 8.33 7.37 -15.62
N SER A 85 7.56 6.31 -15.44
CA SER A 85 7.54 5.17 -16.35
C SER A 85 6.11 4.68 -16.56
N VAL A 86 5.87 4.02 -17.69
CA VAL A 86 4.57 3.41 -18.00
C VAL A 86 4.08 2.50 -16.87
N PRO A 87 4.92 1.63 -16.26
CA PRO A 87 4.51 0.82 -15.11
C PRO A 87 4.00 1.64 -13.90
N THR A 88 4.70 2.73 -13.54
CA THR A 88 4.32 3.59 -12.41
C THR A 88 3.01 4.30 -12.69
N VAL A 89 2.88 4.93 -13.87
CA VAL A 89 1.67 5.67 -14.24
C VAL A 89 0.48 4.73 -14.41
N ARG A 90 0.68 3.54 -14.97
CA ARG A 90 -0.36 2.51 -15.05
C ARG A 90 -0.97 2.20 -13.69
N GLY A 91 -0.15 2.04 -12.65
CA GLY A 91 -0.64 1.80 -11.29
C GLY A 91 -1.52 2.95 -10.79
N LEU A 92 -1.00 4.17 -10.88
CA LEU A 92 -1.68 5.38 -10.42
C LEU A 92 -3.02 5.61 -11.14
N VAL A 93 -3.02 5.51 -12.47
CA VAL A 93 -4.24 5.69 -13.28
C VAL A 93 -5.24 4.57 -13.02
N SER A 94 -4.79 3.32 -12.80
CA SER A 94 -5.69 2.21 -12.45
C SER A 94 -6.41 2.46 -11.14
N HIS A 95 -5.70 2.90 -10.09
CA HIS A 95 -6.32 3.19 -8.80
C HIS A 95 -7.29 4.36 -8.90
N LYS A 96 -6.95 5.40 -9.67
CA LYS A 96 -7.84 6.53 -9.92
C LYS A 96 -9.10 6.10 -10.68
N ALA A 97 -8.99 5.24 -11.70
CA ALA A 97 -10.14 4.72 -12.44
C ALA A 97 -11.04 3.83 -11.58
N ILE A 98 -10.47 3.01 -10.69
CA ILE A 98 -11.23 2.21 -9.71
C ILE A 98 -11.91 3.10 -8.67
N GLU A 99 -11.24 4.16 -8.19
CA GLU A 99 -11.86 5.17 -7.32
C GLU A 99 -13.07 5.82 -8.00
N LEU A 100 -12.92 6.23 -9.26
CA LEU A 100 -14.01 6.78 -10.05
C LEU A 100 -15.16 5.78 -10.20
N SER A 101 -14.88 4.51 -10.47
CA SER A 101 -15.92 3.49 -10.67
C SER A 101 -16.79 3.27 -9.43
N VAL A 102 -16.24 3.47 -8.24
CA VAL A 102 -16.94 3.30 -6.96
C VAL A 102 -17.82 4.52 -6.62
N PHE A 103 -17.38 5.73 -6.97
CA PHE A 103 -18.05 6.97 -6.55
C PHE A 103 -18.84 7.67 -7.64
N TRP A 104 -18.71 7.25 -8.91
CA TRP A 104 -19.56 7.77 -9.97
C TRP A 104 -21.00 7.28 -9.80
N ARG A 105 -21.97 8.19 -9.96
CA ARG A 105 -23.41 7.88 -9.78
C ARG A 105 -24.01 6.99 -10.88
N GLN A 106 -23.29 6.77 -11.97
CA GLN A 106 -23.76 6.04 -13.14
C GLN A 106 -22.83 4.86 -13.37
N ASP A 107 -23.35 3.80 -13.99
CA ASP A 107 -22.52 2.70 -14.48
C ASP A 107 -21.75 3.21 -15.70
N ILE A 108 -20.45 3.41 -15.51
CA ILE A 108 -19.53 3.86 -16.56
C ILE A 108 -18.67 2.67 -16.99
N ASP A 109 -18.50 2.51 -18.29
CA ASP A 109 -17.67 1.44 -18.84
C ASP A 109 -16.18 1.62 -18.46
N PRO A 110 -15.39 0.53 -18.41
CA PRO A 110 -14.00 0.59 -17.98
C PRO A 110 -13.16 1.61 -18.76
N LEU A 111 -13.42 1.76 -20.06
CA LEU A 111 -12.60 2.60 -20.92
C LEU A 111 -12.88 4.09 -20.69
N SER A 112 -14.15 4.45 -20.51
CA SER A 112 -14.54 5.81 -20.12
C SER A 112 -13.98 6.20 -18.73
N LEU A 113 -13.91 5.25 -17.79
CA LEU A 113 -13.25 5.47 -16.49
C LEU A 113 -11.74 5.72 -16.63
N VAL A 114 -11.08 4.96 -17.51
CA VAL A 114 -9.65 5.12 -17.81
C VAL A 114 -9.39 6.49 -18.45
N ASP A 115 -10.21 6.88 -19.42
CA ASP A 115 -10.08 8.17 -20.11
C ASP A 115 -10.26 9.34 -19.15
N GLU A 116 -11.26 9.28 -18.27
CA GLU A 116 -11.45 10.31 -17.23
C GLU A 116 -10.29 10.32 -16.23
N ALA A 117 -9.76 9.17 -15.81
CA ALA A 117 -8.61 9.08 -14.92
C ALA A 117 -7.35 9.69 -15.56
N LEU A 118 -7.08 9.38 -16.84
CA LEU A 118 -5.98 9.95 -17.61
C LEU A 118 -6.13 11.46 -17.75
N ASN A 119 -7.33 11.94 -18.11
CA ASN A 119 -7.63 13.36 -18.23
C ASN A 119 -7.39 14.11 -16.91
N ARG A 120 -7.77 13.52 -15.77
CA ARG A 120 -7.47 14.11 -14.45
C ARG A 120 -5.98 14.15 -14.14
N CYS A 121 -5.23 13.11 -14.54
CA CYS A 121 -3.78 13.07 -14.33
C CYS A 121 -3.03 14.04 -15.27
N SER A 122 -3.53 14.28 -16.48
CA SER A 122 -2.89 15.15 -17.48
C SER A 122 -3.23 16.64 -17.33
N ASN A 123 -4.31 16.98 -16.62
CA ASN A 123 -4.71 18.37 -16.35
C ASN A 123 -4.02 19.00 -15.13
N GLY A 124 -3.14 18.28 -14.43
CA GLY A 124 -2.33 18.84 -13.34
C GLY A 124 -1.18 19.71 -13.85
N ASP A 125 -0.55 20.48 -12.96
CA ASP A 125 0.68 21.24 -13.25
C ASP A 125 1.96 20.52 -12.77
N ASP A 126 1.81 19.28 -12.30
CA ASP A 126 2.88 18.48 -11.71
C ASP A 126 3.76 17.77 -12.76
N THR A 127 4.78 17.05 -12.29
CA THR A 127 5.71 16.34 -13.18
C THR A 127 5.04 15.16 -13.89
N LEU A 128 3.97 14.59 -13.32
CA LEU A 128 3.22 13.49 -13.92
C LEU A 128 2.49 13.98 -15.17
N ALA A 129 1.73 15.08 -15.04
CA ALA A 129 0.98 15.66 -16.13
C ALA A 129 1.89 15.98 -17.31
N LYS A 130 3.03 16.64 -17.03
CA LYS A 130 4.06 16.94 -18.04
C LYS A 130 4.57 15.67 -18.73
N TRP A 131 4.87 14.62 -17.97
CA TRP A 131 5.35 13.36 -18.54
C TRP A 131 4.29 12.67 -19.42
N ILE A 132 3.02 12.66 -19.01
CA ILE A 132 1.93 12.10 -19.82
C ILE A 132 1.85 12.79 -21.18
N HIS A 133 2.02 14.12 -21.23
CA HIS A 133 2.05 14.89 -22.47
C HIS A 133 3.26 14.61 -23.37
N THR A 134 4.31 13.94 -22.87
CA THR A 134 5.47 13.55 -23.67
C THR A 134 5.38 12.14 -24.26
N LEU A 135 4.35 11.37 -23.89
CA LEU A 135 4.15 10.02 -24.42
C LEU A 135 3.90 10.04 -25.92
N SER A 136 4.46 9.06 -26.64
CA SER A 136 4.07 8.81 -28.02
C SER A 136 2.62 8.33 -28.09
N ASP A 137 1.97 8.46 -29.24
CA ASP A 137 0.63 7.91 -29.47
C ASP A 137 0.56 6.40 -29.18
N GLY A 138 1.65 5.69 -29.48
CA GLY A 138 1.80 4.26 -29.19
C GLY A 138 1.86 3.95 -27.70
N ASP A 139 2.72 4.67 -26.95
CA ASP A 139 2.85 4.48 -25.50
C ASP A 139 1.58 4.90 -24.76
N HIS A 140 0.93 5.98 -25.21
CA HIS A 140 -0.36 6.41 -24.67
C HIS A 140 -1.43 5.34 -24.90
N SER A 141 -1.48 4.75 -26.10
CA SER A 141 -2.40 3.66 -26.44
C SER A 141 -2.13 2.40 -25.60
N GLN A 142 -0.85 2.05 -25.41
CA GLN A 142 -0.46 0.90 -24.57
C GLN A 142 -0.84 1.13 -23.12
N LEU A 143 -0.54 2.30 -22.55
CA LEU A 143 -0.91 2.68 -21.19
C LEU A 143 -2.43 2.58 -21.00
N ARG A 144 -3.21 3.13 -21.93
CA ARG A 144 -4.68 3.09 -21.90
C ARG A 144 -5.21 1.65 -21.90
N SER A 145 -4.68 0.79 -22.78
CA SER A 145 -5.04 -0.64 -22.85
C SER A 145 -4.69 -1.39 -21.55
N ASP A 146 -3.48 -1.20 -21.05
CA ASP A 146 -2.97 -1.82 -19.82
C ASP A 146 -3.85 -1.47 -18.60
N VAL A 147 -4.23 -0.19 -18.46
CA VAL A 147 -5.11 0.27 -17.38
C VAL A 147 -6.52 -0.28 -17.58
N ASN A 148 -7.05 -0.26 -18.80
CA ASN A 148 -8.38 -0.80 -19.09
C ASN A 148 -8.51 -2.27 -18.70
N ASN A 149 -7.50 -3.10 -18.98
CA ASN A 149 -7.49 -4.51 -18.58
C ASN A 149 -7.54 -4.68 -17.05
N ARG A 150 -6.81 -3.83 -16.30
CA ARG A 150 -6.82 -3.87 -14.82
C ARG A 150 -8.17 -3.43 -14.25
N VAL A 151 -8.74 -2.35 -14.77
CA VAL A 151 -10.04 -1.81 -14.33
C VAL A 151 -11.17 -2.78 -14.69
N GLY A 152 -11.14 -3.36 -15.89
CA GLY A 152 -12.07 -4.40 -16.32
C GLY A 152 -12.00 -5.62 -15.39
N ALA A 153 -10.80 -6.14 -15.10
CA ALA A 153 -10.62 -7.25 -14.18
C ALA A 153 -11.16 -6.96 -12.76
N PHE A 154 -11.00 -5.72 -12.28
CA PHE A 154 -11.63 -5.31 -11.02
C PHE A 154 -13.16 -5.37 -11.12
N LEU A 155 -13.76 -4.71 -12.11
CA LEU A 155 -15.21 -4.62 -12.28
C LEU A 155 -15.88 -5.98 -12.53
N GLU A 156 -15.20 -6.90 -13.20
CA GLU A 156 -15.68 -8.26 -13.44
C GLU A 156 -15.59 -9.15 -12.21
N SER A 157 -14.59 -8.93 -11.33
CA SER A 157 -14.30 -9.86 -10.24
C SER A 157 -14.76 -9.37 -8.85
N TRP A 158 -14.95 -8.07 -8.68
CA TRP A 158 -15.44 -7.47 -7.43
C TRP A 158 -16.95 -7.21 -7.48
N PRO A 159 -17.67 -7.49 -6.38
CA PRO A 159 -19.06 -7.07 -6.27
C PRO A 159 -19.10 -5.53 -6.18
N PRO A 160 -20.18 -4.87 -6.64
CA PRO A 160 -20.33 -3.44 -6.44
C PRO A 160 -20.21 -3.07 -4.97
N LEU A 161 -19.36 -2.08 -4.68
CA LEU A 161 -19.09 -1.69 -3.31
C LEU A 161 -20.32 -0.99 -2.72
N LYS A 162 -20.88 -1.58 -1.66
CA LYS A 162 -22.07 -1.03 -1.00
C LYS A 162 -21.69 0.07 -0.02
N LYS A 163 -22.54 1.10 0.11
CA LYS A 163 -22.31 2.23 1.01
C LYS A 163 -22.16 1.79 2.47
N GLU A 164 -22.88 0.75 2.87
CA GLU A 164 -22.85 0.17 4.21
C GLU A 164 -21.49 -0.44 4.55
N TRP A 165 -20.70 -0.82 3.53
CA TRP A 165 -19.33 -1.28 3.70
C TRP A 165 -18.35 -0.14 3.96
N THR A 166 -18.80 1.12 3.94
CA THR A 166 -17.98 2.30 4.26
C THR A 166 -16.66 2.34 3.46
N PRO A 167 -16.69 2.19 2.11
CA PRO A 167 -15.48 2.08 1.32
C PRO A 167 -14.66 3.37 1.35
N MET A 168 -13.36 3.24 1.61
CA MET A 168 -12.39 4.32 1.51
C MET A 168 -11.29 3.87 0.57
N LEU A 169 -11.26 4.43 -0.64
CA LEU A 169 -10.17 4.19 -1.57
C LEU A 169 -9.04 5.15 -1.32
N GLU A 170 -7.83 4.69 -1.60
CA GLU A 170 -6.67 5.57 -1.69
C GLU A 170 -6.49 6.39 -0.38
N ALA A 171 -6.79 5.75 0.76
CA ALA A 171 -6.85 6.42 2.06
C ALA A 171 -5.43 6.60 2.64
N PRO A 172 -5.03 7.83 3.01
CA PRO A 172 -3.71 8.06 3.59
C PRO A 172 -3.63 7.52 5.02
N VAL A 173 -2.50 6.90 5.34
CA VAL A 173 -2.14 6.48 6.69
C VAL A 173 -0.82 7.13 7.07
N ARG A 174 -0.73 7.64 8.30
CA ARG A 174 0.43 8.38 8.79
C ARG A 174 0.58 8.25 10.30
N ALA A 175 1.81 8.07 10.76
CA ALA A 175 2.20 8.17 12.17
C ALA A 175 3.58 8.83 12.28
N GLU A 176 3.76 9.66 13.31
CA GLU A 176 4.96 10.46 13.53
C GLU A 176 5.63 10.06 14.86
N PHE A 177 6.95 9.95 14.82
CA PHE A 177 7.79 9.52 15.95
C PHE A 177 9.04 10.39 16.03
N ALA A 178 9.79 10.26 17.13
CA ALA A 178 11.05 10.99 17.35
C ALA A 178 10.89 12.50 17.12
N GLU A 179 9.85 13.10 17.72
CA GLU A 179 9.52 14.53 17.59
C GLU A 179 9.36 15.01 16.14
N GLY A 180 8.83 14.15 15.27
CA GLY A 180 8.60 14.46 13.87
C GLY A 180 9.79 14.18 12.95
N LYS A 181 10.94 13.74 13.50
CA LYS A 181 12.10 13.35 12.68
C LYS A 181 11.87 12.06 11.89
N ILE A 182 10.95 11.19 12.34
CA ILE A 182 10.60 9.96 11.62
C ILE A 182 9.10 9.96 11.35
N ILE A 183 8.75 9.86 10.05
CA ILE A 183 7.38 9.88 9.59
C ILE A 183 7.11 8.62 8.79
N LEU A 184 6.27 7.75 9.36
CA LEU A 184 5.79 6.55 8.69
C LEU A 184 4.51 6.89 7.95
N SER A 185 4.48 6.66 6.64
CA SER A 185 3.30 6.99 5.84
C SER A 185 3.09 6.09 4.63
N GLY A 186 1.86 6.07 4.16
CA GLY A 186 1.51 5.46 2.88
C GLY A 186 0.03 5.58 2.58
N LYS A 187 -0.44 4.75 1.67
CA LYS A 187 -1.78 4.85 1.10
C LYS A 187 -2.35 3.45 0.90
N VAL A 188 -3.51 3.19 1.49
CA VAL A 188 -4.22 1.93 1.36
C VAL A 188 -5.13 2.02 0.14
N ASP A 189 -5.04 1.07 -0.79
CA ASP A 189 -5.81 1.09 -2.03
C ASP A 189 -7.32 1.03 -1.76
N LEU A 190 -7.75 0.14 -0.87
CA LEU A 190 -9.13 0.05 -0.39
C LEU A 190 -9.21 -0.34 1.08
N SER A 191 -9.93 0.44 1.86
CA SER A 191 -10.39 0.07 3.21
C SER A 191 -11.89 -0.16 3.20
N LEU A 192 -12.33 -1.26 3.81
CA LEU A 192 -13.74 -1.58 4.00
C LEU A 192 -14.06 -1.73 5.50
N GLY A 193 -15.22 -1.24 5.90
CA GLY A 193 -15.79 -1.39 7.23
C GLY A 193 -15.31 -0.34 8.23
N LYS A 194 -15.74 -0.53 9.47
CA LYS A 194 -15.41 0.32 10.62
C LYS A 194 -15.38 -0.51 11.90
N PRO A 195 -14.58 -0.12 12.91
CA PRO A 195 -14.65 -0.76 14.22
C PRO A 195 -15.96 -0.43 14.94
N TYR A 196 -16.28 -1.24 15.95
CA TYR A 196 -17.41 -1.04 16.86
C TYR A 196 -16.92 -1.19 18.30
N GLY A 197 -16.70 -0.06 18.99
CA GLY A 197 -15.85 -0.06 20.18
C GLY A 197 -14.51 -0.70 19.82
N ASN A 198 -14.10 -1.69 20.59
CA ASN A 198 -12.85 -2.43 20.41
C ASN A 198 -12.97 -3.67 19.51
N THR A 199 -14.16 -3.92 18.97
CA THR A 199 -14.37 -5.02 18.03
C THR A 199 -13.90 -4.58 16.64
N ALA A 200 -12.91 -5.26 16.10
CA ALA A 200 -12.35 -4.94 14.81
C ALA A 200 -13.35 -5.19 13.68
N GLY A 201 -13.55 -4.20 12.81
CA GLY A 201 -14.44 -4.35 11.65
C GLY A 201 -13.83 -3.91 10.32
N LYS A 202 -12.65 -3.31 10.35
CA LYS A 202 -11.96 -2.86 9.13
C LYS A 202 -11.21 -4.00 8.45
N VAL A 203 -11.20 -3.97 7.13
CA VAL A 203 -10.33 -4.76 6.26
C VAL A 203 -9.52 -3.81 5.38
N LEU A 204 -8.22 -4.07 5.23
CA LEU A 204 -7.37 -3.32 4.31
C LEU A 204 -7.03 -4.21 3.12
N ILE A 205 -7.21 -3.67 1.92
CA ILE A 205 -6.98 -4.37 0.65
C ILE A 205 -5.98 -3.57 -0.18
N ASP A 206 -5.04 -4.29 -0.79
CA ASP A 206 -4.05 -3.78 -1.73
C ASP A 206 -4.21 -4.55 -3.05
N PHE A 207 -4.37 -3.82 -4.16
CA PHE A 207 -4.61 -4.38 -5.47
C PHE A 207 -3.28 -4.60 -6.20
N LYS A 208 -3.11 -5.81 -6.72
CA LYS A 208 -1.89 -6.20 -7.45
C LYS A 208 -2.22 -6.91 -8.75
N THR A 209 -1.21 -6.97 -9.60
CA THR A 209 -1.19 -7.84 -10.78
C THR A 209 0.12 -8.62 -10.78
N GLY A 210 0.11 -9.85 -11.25
CA GLY A 210 1.31 -10.66 -11.45
C GLY A 210 1.58 -11.64 -10.31
N ALA A 211 2.86 -11.99 -10.13
CA ALA A 211 3.23 -13.03 -9.18
C ALA A 211 3.08 -12.58 -7.71
N PHE A 212 2.81 -13.58 -6.85
CA PHE A 212 2.89 -13.40 -5.41
C PHE A 212 4.34 -13.17 -4.98
N TYR A 213 4.55 -12.16 -4.14
CA TYR A 213 5.81 -11.92 -3.46
C TYR A 213 5.58 -11.82 -1.94
N PRO A 214 6.42 -12.45 -1.10
CA PRO A 214 6.27 -12.38 0.36
C PRO A 214 6.19 -10.95 0.91
N SER A 215 6.87 -9.99 0.27
CA SER A 215 6.82 -8.57 0.65
C SER A 215 5.42 -7.96 0.56
N HIS A 216 4.53 -8.47 -0.28
CA HIS A 216 3.14 -7.98 -0.36
C HIS A 216 2.38 -8.17 0.96
N ARG A 217 2.72 -9.21 1.73
CA ARG A 217 2.15 -9.42 3.06
C ARG A 217 2.71 -8.40 4.06
N GLU A 218 4.03 -8.21 4.06
CA GLU A 218 4.70 -7.25 4.94
C GLU A 218 4.22 -5.80 4.69
N ASP A 219 3.95 -5.45 3.43
CA ASP A 219 3.37 -4.17 3.02
C ASP A 219 2.05 -3.87 3.74
N LEU A 220 1.18 -4.86 3.82
CA LEU A 220 -0.12 -4.75 4.44
C LEU A 220 -0.05 -4.77 5.97
N ARG A 221 0.90 -5.52 6.55
CA ARG A 221 1.19 -5.48 7.98
C ARG A 221 1.64 -4.09 8.43
N PHE A 222 2.45 -3.42 7.62
CA PHE A 222 2.82 -2.02 7.85
C PHE A 222 1.58 -1.12 7.94
N TYR A 223 0.64 -1.24 6.99
CA TYR A 223 -0.62 -0.48 7.04
C TYR A 223 -1.51 -0.87 8.22
N ALA A 224 -1.59 -2.15 8.58
CA ALA A 224 -2.34 -2.61 9.74
C ALA A 224 -1.82 -1.99 11.05
N LEU A 225 -0.50 -1.91 11.23
CA LEU A 225 0.11 -1.29 12.40
C LEU A 225 -0.15 0.22 12.44
N LEU A 226 0.06 0.93 11.32
CA LEU A 226 -0.23 2.37 11.26
C LEU A 226 -1.70 2.67 11.55
N GLU A 227 -2.62 1.86 11.02
CA GLU A 227 -4.05 2.03 11.31
C GLU A 227 -4.42 1.71 12.75
N SER A 228 -3.79 0.69 13.34
CA SER A 228 -3.97 0.35 14.75
C SER A 228 -3.54 1.51 15.66
N ILE A 229 -2.40 2.15 15.35
CA ILE A 229 -1.90 3.32 16.09
C ILE A 229 -2.79 4.54 15.88
N ARG A 230 -3.28 4.79 14.65
CA ARG A 230 -4.09 5.97 14.33
C ARG A 230 -5.51 5.88 14.91
N LEU A 231 -6.17 4.75 14.73
CA LEU A 231 -7.59 4.57 15.07
C LEU A 231 -7.80 3.97 16.47
N GLY A 232 -6.82 3.24 16.98
CA GLY A 232 -6.86 2.56 18.27
C GLY A 232 -7.46 1.16 18.25
N VAL A 233 -7.94 0.72 17.09
CA VAL A 233 -8.47 -0.64 16.89
C VAL A 233 -7.87 -1.20 15.60
N PRO A 234 -7.18 -2.35 15.65
CA PRO A 234 -6.63 -2.97 14.45
C PRO A 234 -7.71 -3.30 13.42
N PRO A 235 -7.36 -3.31 12.11
CA PRO A 235 -8.18 -4.02 11.14
C PRO A 235 -8.25 -5.51 11.53
N ARG A 236 -9.34 -6.19 11.20
CA ARG A 236 -9.49 -7.63 11.51
C ARG A 236 -8.70 -8.53 10.55
N MET A 237 -8.42 -8.01 9.35
CA MET A 237 -7.68 -8.72 8.32
C MET A 237 -7.07 -7.71 7.35
N VAL A 238 -6.04 -8.16 6.66
CA VAL A 238 -5.50 -7.52 5.47
C VAL A 238 -5.47 -8.51 4.32
N ALA A 239 -5.59 -8.01 3.09
CA ALA A 239 -5.60 -8.87 1.92
C ALA A 239 -4.95 -8.22 0.70
N THR A 240 -4.07 -8.94 0.02
CA THR A 240 -3.64 -8.59 -1.34
C THR A 240 -4.60 -9.27 -2.31
N TYR A 241 -5.21 -8.51 -3.22
CA TYR A 241 -6.05 -9.08 -4.28
C TYR A 241 -5.33 -9.01 -5.62
N TYR A 242 -5.12 -10.17 -6.25
CA TYR A 242 -4.46 -10.30 -7.54
C TYR A 242 -5.50 -10.23 -8.65
N LEU A 243 -5.63 -9.07 -9.30
CA LEU A 243 -6.65 -8.80 -10.32
C LEU A 243 -6.56 -9.77 -11.51
N ASP A 244 -5.35 -10.17 -11.89
CA ASP A 244 -5.09 -11.11 -13.00
C ASP A 244 -5.47 -12.58 -12.67
N ARG A 245 -5.69 -12.88 -11.39
CA ARG A 245 -6.03 -14.24 -10.90
C ARG A 245 -7.41 -14.31 -10.26
N SER A 246 -8.00 -13.16 -9.95
CA SER A 246 -9.23 -13.05 -9.14
C SER A 246 -9.12 -13.82 -7.82
N ASP A 247 -7.98 -13.68 -7.14
CA ASP A 247 -7.65 -14.46 -5.94
C ASP A 247 -6.98 -13.59 -4.85
N PHE A 248 -7.09 -14.03 -3.60
CA PHE A 248 -6.56 -13.33 -2.44
C PHE A 248 -5.32 -13.99 -1.85
N SER A 249 -4.42 -13.16 -1.32
CA SER A 249 -3.55 -13.54 -0.21
C SER A 249 -4.02 -12.84 1.06
N ILE A 250 -4.59 -13.60 1.98
CA ILE A 250 -5.22 -13.10 3.21
C ILE A 250 -4.31 -13.31 4.40
N GLU A 251 -4.31 -12.34 5.32
CA GLU A 251 -3.78 -12.51 6.66
C GLU A 251 -4.75 -11.91 7.69
N HIS A 252 -5.13 -12.71 8.68
CA HIS A 252 -5.85 -12.23 9.84
C HIS A 252 -4.89 -11.46 10.75
N VAL A 253 -5.31 -10.29 11.18
CA VAL A 253 -4.47 -9.43 12.01
C VAL A 253 -4.64 -9.85 13.46
N THR A 254 -3.52 -10.17 14.09
CA THR A 254 -3.40 -10.50 15.52
C THR A 254 -2.35 -9.58 16.15
N GLU A 255 -2.28 -9.56 17.48
CA GLU A 255 -1.24 -8.81 18.18
C GLU A 255 0.18 -9.23 17.73
N ASN A 256 0.41 -10.53 17.52
CA ASN A 256 1.69 -11.03 16.99
C ASN A 256 2.01 -10.51 15.58
N VAL A 257 0.99 -10.32 14.72
CA VAL A 257 1.19 -9.73 13.38
C VAL A 257 1.59 -8.25 13.49
N LEU A 258 0.98 -7.52 14.43
CA LEU A 258 1.32 -6.11 14.68
C LEU A 258 2.71 -5.97 15.30
N GLU A 259 3.07 -6.86 16.21
CA GLU A 259 4.40 -6.94 16.82
C GLU A 259 5.47 -7.26 15.78
N ALA A 260 5.23 -8.23 14.89
CA ALA A 260 6.14 -8.53 13.78
C ALA A 260 6.33 -7.33 12.83
N ALA A 261 5.25 -6.59 12.54
CA ALA A 261 5.31 -5.36 11.75
C ALA A 261 6.16 -4.28 12.44
N LEU A 262 6.01 -4.16 13.75
CA LEU A 262 6.74 -3.20 14.58
C LEU A 262 8.25 -3.50 14.56
N PHE A 263 8.64 -4.76 14.76
CA PHE A 263 10.05 -5.17 14.66
C PHE A 263 10.62 -4.94 13.26
N ARG A 264 9.85 -5.22 12.21
CA ARG A 264 10.28 -4.94 10.82
C ARG A 264 10.50 -3.45 10.58
N ILE A 265 9.65 -2.59 11.13
CA ILE A 265 9.82 -1.14 11.04
C ILE A 265 11.08 -0.70 11.77
N GLU A 266 11.33 -1.20 12.98
CA GLU A 266 12.55 -0.87 13.72
C GLU A 266 13.81 -1.27 12.95
N ASP A 267 13.91 -2.52 12.48
CA ASP A 267 15.07 -3.00 11.70
C ASP A 267 15.26 -2.19 10.41
N GLY A 268 14.16 -1.90 9.69
CA GLY A 268 14.21 -1.07 8.50
C GLY A 268 14.66 0.37 8.78
N VAL A 269 14.14 1.01 9.83
CA VAL A 269 14.55 2.36 10.23
C VAL A 269 16.01 2.37 10.65
N GLU A 270 16.45 1.39 11.44
CA GLU A 270 17.84 1.25 11.88
C GLU A 270 18.80 1.22 10.70
N ARG A 271 18.53 0.34 9.73
CA ARG A 271 19.35 0.23 8.52
C ARG A 271 19.34 1.52 7.70
N ILE A 272 18.17 2.13 7.50
CA ILE A 272 18.06 3.39 6.75
C ILE A 272 18.87 4.49 7.45
N VAL A 273 18.74 4.63 8.77
CA VAL A 273 19.46 5.66 9.53
C VAL A 273 20.96 5.41 9.50
N ASN A 274 21.41 4.17 9.67
CA ASN A 274 22.83 3.82 9.65
C ASN A 274 23.47 4.10 8.29
N VAL A 275 22.78 3.81 7.20
CA VAL A 275 23.31 3.98 5.84
C VAL A 275 23.21 5.43 5.36
N LEU A 276 22.19 6.20 5.80
CA LEU A 276 22.02 7.59 5.37
C LEU A 276 22.76 8.61 6.26
N PHE A 277 22.85 8.36 7.55
CA PHE A 277 23.34 9.33 8.53
C PHE A 277 24.44 8.77 9.45
N GLY A 278 24.73 7.48 9.37
CA GLY A 278 25.85 6.86 10.07
C GLY A 278 27.05 6.65 9.16
N ASP A 279 28.11 6.07 9.72
CA ASP A 279 29.34 5.70 9.00
C ASP A 279 29.30 4.25 8.48
N ALA A 280 28.12 3.63 8.43
CA ALA A 280 27.99 2.22 8.05
C ALA A 280 28.09 2.05 6.53
N GLU A 281 29.02 1.20 6.08
CA GLU A 281 29.07 0.79 4.67
C GLU A 281 27.79 0.00 4.30
N PRO A 282 27.14 0.33 3.17
CA PRO A 282 25.91 -0.34 2.75
C PRO A 282 26.19 -1.81 2.44
N LYS A 283 25.35 -2.70 2.99
CA LYS A 283 25.44 -4.14 2.75
C LYS A 283 24.73 -4.55 1.45
N GLY A 284 25.49 -5.23 0.59
CA GLY A 284 24.95 -5.85 -0.62
C GLY A 284 24.02 -7.03 -0.33
N CYS A 285 23.22 -7.41 -1.33
CA CYS A 285 22.38 -8.60 -1.28
C CYS A 285 23.06 -9.80 -1.93
N SER A 286 22.67 -11.01 -1.53
CA SER A 286 23.22 -12.26 -2.10
C SER A 286 22.58 -12.68 -3.43
N SER A 287 21.82 -11.80 -4.07
CA SER A 287 21.11 -12.12 -5.32
C SER A 287 22.09 -12.14 -6.48
N LYS A 288 22.15 -13.27 -7.20
CA LYS A 288 22.91 -13.41 -8.45
C LYS A 288 22.43 -12.50 -9.59
N TRP A 289 21.28 -11.85 -9.42
CA TRP A 289 20.70 -10.94 -10.41
C TRP A 289 20.86 -9.47 -10.02
N CYS A 290 21.56 -9.16 -8.91
CA CYS A 290 21.82 -7.79 -8.54
C CYS A 290 23.13 -7.34 -9.18
N GLU A 291 23.03 -6.55 -10.25
CA GLU A 291 24.18 -6.03 -10.98
C GLU A 291 25.13 -5.26 -10.04
N LEU A 292 24.59 -4.38 -9.19
CA LEU A 292 25.38 -3.59 -8.23
C LEU A 292 26.22 -4.46 -7.27
N CYS A 293 25.64 -5.53 -6.72
CA CYS A 293 26.35 -6.40 -5.76
C CYS A 293 27.22 -7.47 -6.43
N ASN A 294 26.98 -7.74 -7.72
CA ASN A 294 27.81 -8.65 -8.50
C ASN A 294 29.05 -7.95 -9.07
N GLU A 295 28.98 -6.64 -9.33
CA GLU A 295 30.12 -5.83 -9.78
C GLU A 295 31.21 -5.69 -8.69
N GLU A 296 30.86 -5.82 -7.40
CA GLU A 296 31.83 -5.81 -6.29
C GLU A 296 32.64 -7.12 -6.13
N ASN A 297 32.41 -8.14 -6.97
CA ASN A 297 33.18 -9.39 -6.99
C ASN A 297 34.05 -9.57 -8.26
N ALA A 298 34.25 -8.51 -9.06
CA ALA A 298 35.07 -8.53 -10.29
C ALA A 298 36.34 -7.65 -10.18
#